data_AF-N4WGM3-F1
#
_entry.id   AF-N4WGM3-F1
#
_cell.length_a   1.000
_cell.length_b   1.000
_cell.length_c   1.000
_cell.angle_alpha   90.00
_cell.angle_beta   90.00
_cell.angle_gamma   90.00
#
_symmetry.space_group_name_H-M   'P 1'
#
loop_
_entity.id
_entity.type
_entity.pdbx_description
1 polymer ?
#
loop_
_entity_poly.entity_id
_entity_poly.type
_entity_poly.pdbx_seq_one_letter_code
_entity_poly.pdbx_strand_id
1 'polypeptide(L)'
;MKKIMLLASAGMFAFAGHVSAEEENSVITPKDAFYDTSRMVEEVELELTEDDSEKTLLADEFADDRLNEVQTLIESGDVEEANQLLEDYQEQVAQLEEQLEQAGDQQDETTEENEDSTDDTQEEPEESDENQEESNEEKEEQDQSVTDKVEENLQKRSEQLESLLEREDLPEQAKAGITKALENQQKAYENFLAAQAKSEDEDSEENEESENNEDAENEEESTETESDEVEDEQSEMAEKVEKAEEKAEEKREKAEEKREKAEEKAERALEKAEEKAEKQQEKAEEKAERKREKAEEKYEKKQEKIEKALEKKREKAENKGRGNKGEDDQGEDENEDDEDEQGEDEDDQDEDQDEESDENEDEQGEDD
;
A
#
# COMPACT_ATOMS: atom_id res chain seq x y z
N MET A 1 -11.14 -12.33 -36.63
CA MET A 1 -11.48 -13.17 -35.47
C MET A 1 -10.28 -14.01 -35.07
N LYS A 2 -9.43 -13.49 -34.19
CA LYS A 2 -8.34 -14.25 -33.56
C LYS A 2 -8.83 -14.62 -32.17
N LYS A 3 -9.02 -15.92 -31.93
CA LYS A 3 -9.38 -16.45 -30.61
C LYS A 3 -8.12 -16.48 -29.76
N ILE A 4 -8.08 -15.66 -28.72
CA ILE A 4 -7.05 -15.71 -27.68
C ILE A 4 -7.44 -16.90 -26.78
N MET A 5 -6.64 -17.95 -26.81
CA MET A 5 -6.72 -19.04 -25.83
C MET A 5 -6.09 -18.52 -24.53
N LEU A 6 -6.95 -18.20 -23.55
CA LEU A 6 -6.56 -18.06 -22.15
C LEU A 6 -6.20 -19.46 -21.64
N LEU A 7 -4.92 -19.66 -21.36
CA LEU A 7 -4.35 -20.92 -20.88
C LEU A 7 -4.36 -20.86 -19.36
N ALA A 8 -5.47 -21.30 -18.76
CA ALA A 8 -5.63 -21.44 -17.33
C ALA A 8 -4.69 -22.56 -16.82
N SER A 9 -3.52 -22.18 -16.32
CA SER A 9 -2.64 -23.04 -15.54
C SER A 9 -3.10 -23.03 -14.08
N ALA A 10 -4.20 -23.75 -13.81
CA ALA A 10 -4.62 -24.14 -12.47
C ALA A 10 -3.59 -25.16 -11.93
N GLY A 11 -2.57 -24.66 -11.23
CA GLY A 11 -1.62 -25.47 -10.48
C GLY A 11 -2.28 -26.00 -9.21
N MET A 12 -2.66 -27.28 -9.24
CA MET A 12 -3.06 -28.05 -8.05
C MET A 12 -1.92 -28.10 -7.01
N PHE A 13 -1.95 -27.21 -6.03
CA PHE A 13 -1.30 -27.46 -4.74
C PHE A 13 -2.27 -28.24 -3.83
N ALA A 14 -2.28 -29.55 -3.99
CA ALA A 14 -3.00 -30.46 -3.11
C ALA A 14 -2.18 -30.72 -1.84
N PHE A 15 -2.19 -29.80 -0.87
CA PHE A 15 -1.79 -30.08 0.50
C PHE A 15 -2.92 -30.79 1.25
N ALA A 16 -3.14 -32.07 0.92
CA ALA A 16 -4.05 -32.94 1.68
C ALA A 16 -3.30 -33.60 2.85
N GLY A 17 -3.06 -32.82 3.90
CA GLY A 17 -2.58 -33.30 5.19
C GLY A 17 -3.30 -32.59 6.32
N HIS A 18 -4.46 -33.11 6.74
CA HIS A 18 -5.11 -32.69 7.99
C HIS A 18 -4.25 -33.15 9.18
N VAL A 19 -3.29 -32.31 9.56
CA VAL A 19 -2.76 -32.28 10.92
C VAL A 19 -3.76 -31.43 11.70
N SER A 20 -4.59 -32.07 12.52
CA SER A 20 -5.27 -31.37 13.62
C SER A 20 -4.22 -31.09 14.68
N ALA A 21 -3.36 -30.11 14.40
CA ALA A 21 -2.63 -29.39 15.43
C ALA A 21 -3.66 -28.49 16.10
N GLU A 22 -3.60 -28.40 17.42
CA GLU A 22 -4.17 -27.28 18.14
C GLU A 22 -3.41 -26.07 17.57
N GLU A 23 -4.03 -25.37 16.61
CA GLU A 23 -3.49 -24.18 15.96
C GLU A 23 -3.40 -23.10 17.05
N GLU A 24 -2.33 -23.16 17.85
CA GLU A 24 -1.75 -21.93 18.37
C GLU A 24 -1.47 -21.10 17.12
N ASN A 25 -2.34 -20.12 16.85
CA ASN A 25 -2.13 -19.10 15.83
C ASN A 25 -0.82 -18.40 16.17
N SER A 26 0.28 -18.96 15.67
CA SER A 26 1.59 -18.36 15.81
C SER A 26 1.56 -17.13 14.93
N VAL A 27 1.36 -15.97 15.55
CA VAL A 27 1.53 -14.67 14.91
C VAL A 27 2.94 -14.65 14.32
N ILE A 28 3.04 -14.50 13.01
CA ILE A 28 4.33 -14.42 12.31
C ILE A 28 4.92 -13.06 12.68
N THR A 29 6.04 -13.07 13.37
CA THR A 29 6.71 -11.84 13.80
C THR A 29 7.79 -11.45 12.80
N PRO A 30 8.25 -10.17 12.78
CA PRO A 30 9.36 -9.73 11.95
C PRO A 30 10.64 -10.56 12.02
N LYS A 31 10.83 -11.34 13.10
CA LYS A 31 12.00 -12.21 13.31
C LYS A 31 11.86 -13.59 12.66
N ASP A 32 10.67 -13.95 12.22
CA ASP A 32 10.42 -15.24 11.61
C ASP A 32 10.92 -15.27 10.17
N ALA A 33 11.55 -16.38 9.77
CA ALA A 33 12.20 -16.52 8.47
C ALA A 33 11.25 -16.38 7.26
N PHE A 34 9.93 -16.45 7.50
CA PHE A 34 8.89 -16.33 6.49
C PHE A 34 8.13 -15.00 6.55
N TYR A 35 8.49 -14.10 7.45
CA TYR A 35 7.80 -12.81 7.62
C TYR A 35 7.78 -11.99 6.33
N ASP A 36 8.95 -11.81 5.70
CA ASP A 36 9.07 -11.11 4.41
C ASP A 36 8.19 -11.75 3.33
N THR A 37 8.05 -13.09 3.37
CA THR A 37 7.19 -13.81 2.42
C THR A 37 5.71 -13.56 2.73
N SER A 38 5.31 -13.49 4.01
CA SER A 38 3.95 -13.10 4.42
C SER A 38 3.62 -11.72 3.90
N ARG A 39 4.50 -10.74 4.14
CA ARG A 39 4.32 -9.35 3.67
C ARG A 39 4.17 -9.25 2.15
N MET A 40 4.94 -10.01 1.38
CA MET A 40 4.78 -10.06 -0.09
C MET A 40 3.44 -10.69 -0.51
N VAL A 41 2.96 -11.70 0.21
CA VAL A 41 1.67 -12.33 -0.09
C VAL A 41 0.53 -11.35 0.22
N GLU A 42 0.60 -10.67 1.36
CA GLU A 42 -0.36 -9.63 1.76
C GLU A 42 -0.45 -8.52 0.69
N GLU A 43 0.70 -7.98 0.25
CA GLU A 43 0.74 -6.95 -0.80
C GLU A 43 0.13 -7.43 -2.12
N VAL A 44 0.46 -8.64 -2.55
CA VAL A 44 -0.10 -9.23 -3.78
C VAL A 44 -1.60 -9.48 -3.65
N GLU A 45 -2.08 -9.91 -2.49
CA GLU A 45 -3.52 -10.11 -2.25
C GLU A 45 -4.28 -8.80 -2.33
N LEU A 46 -3.72 -7.74 -1.75
CA LEU A 46 -4.28 -6.39 -1.78
C LEU A 46 -4.25 -5.77 -3.19
N GLU A 47 -3.20 -6.03 -3.98
CA GLU A 47 -3.12 -5.59 -5.39
C GLU A 47 -4.08 -6.35 -6.31
N LEU A 48 -4.29 -7.65 -6.07
CA LEU A 48 -5.16 -8.50 -6.88
C LEU A 48 -6.64 -8.38 -6.50
N THR A 49 -6.98 -7.73 -5.39
CA THR A 49 -8.36 -7.51 -4.97
C THR A 49 -8.94 -6.33 -5.76
N GLU A 50 -9.87 -6.65 -6.69
CA GLU A 50 -10.46 -5.69 -7.62
C GLU A 50 -11.59 -4.86 -7.00
N ASP A 51 -12.29 -5.42 -6.01
CA ASP A 51 -13.41 -4.76 -5.32
C ASP A 51 -12.88 -3.88 -4.19
N ASP A 52 -13.19 -2.59 -4.24
CA ASP A 52 -12.68 -1.61 -3.26
C ASP A 52 -13.19 -1.90 -1.83
N SER A 53 -14.41 -2.44 -1.72
CA SER A 53 -15.03 -2.85 -0.46
C SER A 53 -14.30 -4.06 0.17
N GLU A 54 -14.02 -5.11 -0.61
CA GLU A 54 -13.20 -6.25 -0.17
C GLU A 54 -11.76 -5.82 0.14
N LYS A 55 -11.17 -4.95 -0.68
CA LYS A 55 -9.81 -4.44 -0.48
C LYS A 55 -9.67 -3.64 0.81
N THR A 56 -10.68 -2.83 1.14
CA THR A 56 -10.76 -2.09 2.40
C THR A 56 -10.82 -3.06 3.59
N LEU A 57 -11.67 -4.10 3.53
CA LEU A 57 -11.73 -5.11 4.59
C LEU A 57 -10.40 -5.87 4.75
N LEU A 58 -9.70 -6.16 3.66
CA LEU A 58 -8.42 -6.84 3.69
C LEU A 58 -7.31 -5.96 4.30
N ALA A 59 -7.26 -4.68 3.90
CA ALA A 59 -6.33 -3.72 4.49
C ALA A 59 -6.61 -3.52 6.00
N ASP A 60 -7.88 -3.58 6.40
CA ASP A 60 -8.32 -3.52 7.79
C ASP A 60 -7.82 -4.75 8.58
N GLU A 61 -7.97 -5.96 8.04
CA GLU A 61 -7.43 -7.18 8.64
C GLU A 61 -5.90 -7.13 8.82
N PHE A 62 -5.16 -6.64 7.81
CA PHE A 62 -3.71 -6.50 7.95
C PHE A 62 -3.30 -5.50 9.02
N ALA A 63 -4.08 -4.44 9.24
CA ALA A 63 -3.83 -3.50 10.33
C ALA A 63 -4.04 -4.14 11.71
N ASP A 64 -5.01 -5.06 11.85
CA ASP A 64 -5.16 -5.88 13.07
C ASP A 64 -3.97 -6.81 13.28
N ASP A 65 -3.48 -7.44 12.22
CA ASP A 65 -2.30 -8.32 12.30
C ASP A 65 -1.05 -7.55 12.75
N ARG A 66 -0.82 -6.34 12.22
CA ARG A 66 0.29 -5.49 12.69
C ARG A 66 0.17 -5.19 14.19
N LEU A 67 -1.02 -4.92 14.72
CA LEU A 67 -1.20 -4.70 16.16
C LEU A 67 -0.92 -5.93 17.01
N ASN A 68 -1.31 -7.11 16.53
CA ASN A 68 -1.03 -8.38 17.20
C ASN A 68 0.48 -8.67 17.24
N GLU A 69 1.19 -8.34 16.17
CA GLU A 69 2.65 -8.43 16.13
C GLU A 69 3.32 -7.41 17.07
N VAL A 70 2.84 -6.15 17.10
CA VAL A 70 3.31 -5.13 18.06
C VAL A 70 3.17 -5.64 19.49
N GLN A 71 2.03 -6.23 19.84
CA GLN A 71 1.83 -6.81 21.16
C GLN A 71 2.85 -7.91 21.46
N THR A 72 3.08 -8.81 20.50
CA THR A 72 4.05 -9.91 20.64
C THR A 72 5.47 -9.37 20.84
N LEU A 73 5.87 -8.35 20.08
CA LEU A 73 7.18 -7.72 20.21
C LEU A 73 7.34 -7.01 21.55
N ILE A 74 6.33 -6.27 22.00
CA ILE A 74 6.29 -5.64 23.34
C ILE A 74 6.44 -6.70 24.44
N GLU A 75 5.75 -7.83 24.33
CA GLU A 75 5.84 -8.94 25.30
C GLU A 75 7.24 -9.59 25.30
N SER A 76 7.89 -9.64 24.15
CA SER A 76 9.28 -10.12 24.02
C SER A 76 10.32 -9.09 24.48
N GLY A 77 9.91 -7.84 24.73
CA GLY A 77 10.78 -6.72 25.11
C GLY A 77 11.45 -6.02 23.93
N ASP A 78 11.07 -6.33 22.69
CA ASP A 78 11.59 -5.69 21.49
C ASP A 78 10.81 -4.43 21.14
N VAL A 79 11.13 -3.36 21.87
CA VAL A 79 10.45 -2.07 21.75
C VAL A 79 10.76 -1.38 20.42
N GLU A 80 11.95 -1.59 19.86
CA GLU A 80 12.38 -0.88 18.67
C GLU A 80 11.61 -1.37 17.44
N GLU A 81 11.57 -2.69 17.23
CA GLU A 81 10.77 -3.29 16.17
C GLU A 81 9.27 -3.03 16.38
N ALA A 82 8.78 -3.07 17.62
CA ALA A 82 7.38 -2.73 17.92
C ALA A 82 7.01 -1.30 17.50
N ASN A 83 7.93 -0.34 17.66
CA ASN A 83 7.67 1.03 17.21
C ASN A 83 7.67 1.16 15.69
N GLN A 84 8.53 0.41 14.98
CA GLN A 84 8.51 0.37 13.52
C GLN A 84 7.18 -0.20 13.01
N LEU A 85 6.70 -1.30 13.59
CA LEU A 85 5.38 -1.85 13.25
C LEU A 85 4.22 -0.90 13.60
N LEU A 86 4.34 -0.09 14.65
CA LEU A 86 3.34 0.95 14.94
C LEU A 86 3.33 2.07 13.90
N GLU A 87 4.47 2.35 13.25
CA GLU A 87 4.53 3.29 12.12
C GLU A 87 3.87 2.66 10.89
N ASP A 88 4.16 1.40 10.58
CA ASP A 88 3.52 0.65 9.49
C ASP A 88 2.00 0.56 9.69
N TYR A 89 1.55 0.26 10.91
CA TYR A 89 0.14 0.27 11.30
C TYR A 89 -0.51 1.64 11.05
N GLN A 90 0.16 2.74 11.45
CA GLN A 90 -0.35 4.09 11.22
C GLN A 90 -0.49 4.40 9.72
N GLU A 91 0.44 3.92 8.89
CA GLU A 91 0.37 4.08 7.44
C GLU A 91 -0.81 3.31 6.85
N GLN A 92 -1.04 2.06 7.28
CA GLN A 92 -2.20 1.27 6.82
C GLN A 92 -3.53 1.90 7.22
N VAL A 93 -3.64 2.41 8.46
CA VAL A 93 -4.85 3.14 8.89
C VAL A 93 -5.08 4.40 8.05
N ALA A 94 -4.03 5.12 7.67
CA ALA A 94 -4.16 6.28 6.80
C ALA A 94 -4.58 5.90 5.37
N GLN A 95 -4.08 4.78 4.84
CA GLN A 95 -4.51 4.26 3.52
C GLN A 95 -5.96 3.80 3.54
N LEU A 96 -6.40 3.16 4.62
CA LEU A 96 -7.80 2.77 4.83
C LEU A 96 -8.73 4.00 4.84
N GLU A 97 -8.31 5.07 5.52
CA GLU A 97 -9.05 6.33 5.54
C GLU A 97 -9.21 6.90 4.13
N GLU A 98 -8.13 6.93 3.35
CA GLU A 98 -8.16 7.41 1.96
C GLU A 98 -9.06 6.53 1.07
N GLN A 99 -9.02 5.21 1.23
CA GLN A 99 -9.88 4.29 0.49
C GLN A 99 -11.36 4.47 0.83
N LEU A 100 -11.69 4.67 2.11
CA LEU A 100 -13.05 4.95 2.55
C LEU A 100 -13.56 6.32 2.04
N GLU A 101 -12.70 7.33 1.98
CA GLU A 101 -13.04 8.63 1.38
C GLU A 101 -13.32 8.48 -0.13
N GLN A 102 -12.45 7.77 -0.86
CA GLN A 102 -12.63 7.52 -2.30
C GLN A 102 -13.88 6.68 -2.61
N ALA A 103 -14.21 5.70 -1.76
CA ALA A 103 -15.40 4.88 -1.92
C ALA A 103 -16.69 5.71 -1.74
N GLY A 104 -16.67 6.73 -0.88
CA GLY A 104 -17.77 7.68 -0.73
C GLY A 104 -17.97 8.54 -1.99
N ASP A 105 -16.90 9.10 -2.54
CA ASP A 105 -16.96 9.99 -3.70
C ASP A 105 -17.37 9.28 -5.01
N GLN A 106 -17.06 7.99 -5.17
CA GLN A 106 -17.38 7.24 -6.39
C GLN A 106 -18.86 6.85 -6.52
N GLN A 107 -19.65 6.98 -5.45
CA GLN A 107 -21.08 6.65 -5.50
C GLN A 107 -21.84 7.65 -6.38
N ASP A 108 -21.37 8.90 -6.51
CA ASP A 108 -22.03 9.96 -7.28
C ASP A 108 -21.75 9.91 -8.79
N GLU A 109 -20.54 9.56 -9.22
CA GLU A 109 -20.18 9.66 -10.65
C GLU A 109 -20.83 8.59 -11.54
N THR A 110 -21.33 7.47 -10.99
CA THR A 110 -21.86 6.36 -11.80
C THR A 110 -23.31 6.53 -12.26
N THR A 111 -24.03 7.56 -11.80
CA THR A 111 -25.46 7.73 -12.09
C THR A 111 -25.74 8.62 -13.32
N GLU A 112 -24.83 9.52 -13.72
CA GLU A 112 -25.12 10.48 -14.82
C GLU A 112 -24.74 10.02 -16.25
N GLU A 113 -23.84 9.04 -16.45
CA GLU A 113 -23.34 8.73 -17.82
C GLU A 113 -24.17 7.73 -18.65
N ASN A 114 -25.31 7.23 -18.16
CA ASN A 114 -26.09 6.21 -18.90
C ASN A 114 -27.34 6.72 -19.65
N GLU A 115 -27.61 8.04 -19.70
CA GLU A 115 -28.81 8.58 -20.38
C GLU A 115 -28.63 9.05 -21.83
N ASP A 116 -27.41 9.11 -22.42
CA ASP A 116 -27.25 9.67 -23.79
C ASP A 116 -26.48 8.76 -24.79
N SER A 117 -26.83 7.47 -24.84
CA SER A 117 -26.40 6.59 -25.95
C SER A 117 -27.55 5.80 -26.59
N THR A 118 -28.63 6.50 -26.93
CA THR A 118 -29.63 6.02 -27.89
C THR A 118 -29.58 6.84 -29.17
N ASP A 119 -28.63 6.55 -30.07
CA ASP A 119 -28.93 6.68 -31.50
C ASP A 119 -28.09 5.73 -32.35
N ASP A 120 -28.80 5.04 -33.24
CA ASP A 120 -28.32 4.25 -34.38
C ASP A 120 -27.84 2.77 -34.18
N THR A 121 -28.82 1.87 -34.34
CA THR A 121 -28.80 0.78 -35.34
C THR A 121 -28.10 -0.55 -34.96
N GLN A 122 -28.87 -1.56 -34.55
CA GLN A 122 -29.22 -2.73 -35.39
C GLN A 122 -30.26 -3.67 -34.74
N GLU A 123 -31.30 -4.01 -35.52
CA GLU A 123 -32.41 -4.91 -35.19
C GLU A 123 -31.99 -6.34 -34.75
N GLU A 124 -32.52 -6.75 -33.58
CA GLU A 124 -32.93 -8.11 -33.15
C GLU A 124 -31.89 -9.26 -33.00
N PRO A 125 -32.10 -10.23 -32.07
CA PRO A 125 -33.39 -10.65 -31.50
C PRO A 125 -33.56 -10.42 -29.99
N GLU A 126 -34.79 -10.04 -29.66
CA GLU A 126 -35.45 -10.16 -28.36
C GLU A 126 -35.24 -11.57 -27.78
N GLU A 127 -34.68 -11.69 -26.58
CA GLU A 127 -35.20 -12.50 -25.47
C GLU A 127 -34.37 -12.21 -24.20
N SER A 128 -35.08 -11.87 -23.12
CA SER A 128 -34.63 -11.83 -21.71
C SER A 128 -34.07 -10.49 -21.19
N ASP A 129 -34.98 -9.55 -20.94
CA ASP A 129 -34.71 -8.21 -20.39
C ASP A 129 -35.54 -7.98 -19.09
N GLU A 130 -35.47 -8.93 -18.16
CA GLU A 130 -36.19 -8.86 -16.86
C GLU A 130 -35.24 -9.07 -15.65
N ASN A 131 -33.91 -8.95 -15.81
CA ASN A 131 -32.96 -9.34 -14.75
C ASN A 131 -31.91 -8.28 -14.37
N GLN A 132 -32.16 -7.00 -14.68
CA GLN A 132 -31.18 -5.93 -14.47
C GLN A 132 -31.52 -4.98 -13.30
N GLU A 133 -32.76 -4.97 -12.80
CA GLU A 133 -33.13 -4.17 -11.61
C GLU A 133 -32.78 -4.84 -10.27
N GLU A 134 -32.72 -6.18 -10.17
CA GLU A 134 -32.35 -6.86 -8.91
C GLU A 134 -30.85 -6.74 -8.56
N SER A 135 -29.99 -6.28 -9.48
CA SER A 135 -28.54 -6.25 -9.26
C SER A 135 -28.04 -5.01 -8.51
N ASN A 136 -28.83 -3.94 -8.40
CA ASN A 136 -28.38 -2.70 -7.76
C ASN A 136 -28.69 -2.67 -6.25
N GLU A 137 -29.82 -3.26 -5.83
CA GLU A 137 -30.23 -3.31 -4.42
C GLU A 137 -29.28 -4.20 -3.57
N GLU A 138 -28.66 -5.22 -4.17
CA GLU A 138 -27.67 -6.06 -3.47
C GLU A 138 -26.32 -5.36 -3.21
N LYS A 139 -25.97 -4.31 -3.99
CA LYS A 139 -24.69 -3.60 -3.86
C LYS A 139 -24.69 -2.64 -2.66
N GLU A 140 -25.77 -1.89 -2.46
CA GLU A 140 -25.91 -0.94 -1.34
C GLU A 140 -25.89 -1.63 0.03
N GLU A 141 -26.48 -2.84 0.16
CA GLU A 141 -26.42 -3.61 1.40
C GLU A 141 -24.99 -4.10 1.71
N GLN A 142 -24.17 -4.35 0.69
CA GLN A 142 -22.79 -4.81 0.86
C GLN A 142 -21.89 -3.68 1.39
N ASP A 143 -22.03 -2.47 0.87
CA ASP A 143 -21.19 -1.32 1.26
C ASP A 143 -21.49 -0.83 2.69
N GLN A 144 -22.76 -0.85 3.11
CA GLN A 144 -23.12 -0.61 4.52
C GLN A 144 -22.52 -1.65 5.46
N SER A 145 -22.47 -2.92 5.03
CA SER A 145 -21.84 -3.98 5.85
C SER A 145 -20.32 -3.79 6.00
N VAL A 146 -19.65 -3.14 5.04
CA VAL A 146 -18.19 -2.93 5.09
C VAL A 146 -17.86 -1.83 6.08
N THR A 147 -18.54 -0.70 5.99
CA THR A 147 -18.36 0.45 6.91
C THR A 147 -18.59 0.07 8.37
N ASP A 148 -19.68 -0.66 8.67
CA ASP A 148 -19.97 -1.17 10.02
C ASP A 148 -18.84 -2.07 10.58
N LYS A 149 -18.26 -2.94 9.73
CA LYS A 149 -17.17 -3.85 10.14
C LYS A 149 -15.89 -3.09 10.44
N VAL A 150 -15.52 -2.14 9.58
CA VAL A 150 -14.33 -1.31 9.78
C VAL A 150 -14.49 -0.47 11.05
N GLU A 151 -15.66 0.09 11.31
CA GLU A 151 -15.94 0.80 12.57
C GLU A 151 -15.80 -0.13 13.79
N GLU A 152 -16.38 -1.33 13.76
CA GLU A 152 -16.26 -2.31 14.84
C GLU A 152 -14.78 -2.66 15.10
N ASN A 153 -14.00 -2.86 14.04
CA ASN A 153 -12.59 -3.20 14.16
C ASN A 153 -11.75 -2.01 14.66
N LEU A 154 -12.02 -0.79 14.20
CA LEU A 154 -11.39 0.41 14.75
C LEU A 154 -11.64 0.53 16.26
N GLN A 155 -12.86 0.29 16.73
CA GLN A 155 -13.16 0.29 18.17
C GLN A 155 -12.33 -0.78 18.92
N LYS A 156 -12.27 -2.01 18.40
CA LYS A 156 -11.44 -3.09 18.99
C LYS A 156 -9.97 -2.71 19.06
N ARG A 157 -9.41 -2.13 18.00
CA ARG A 157 -8.02 -1.68 17.95
C ARG A 157 -7.74 -0.57 18.96
N SER A 158 -8.67 0.37 19.12
CA SER A 158 -8.57 1.42 20.14
C SER A 158 -8.53 0.81 21.53
N GLU A 159 -9.43 -0.14 21.84
CA GLU A 159 -9.41 -0.87 23.12
C GLU A 159 -8.09 -1.65 23.32
N GLN A 160 -7.56 -2.27 22.26
CA GLN A 160 -6.29 -2.99 22.31
C GLN A 160 -5.12 -2.05 22.60
N LEU A 161 -5.01 -0.92 21.88
CA LEU A 161 -3.98 0.11 22.11
C LEU A 161 -4.09 0.71 23.52
N GLU A 162 -5.30 0.99 23.99
CA GLU A 162 -5.53 1.46 25.37
C GLU A 162 -5.08 0.41 26.40
N SER A 163 -5.42 -0.86 26.19
CA SER A 163 -4.98 -1.95 27.07
C SER A 163 -3.46 -2.09 27.12
N LEU A 164 -2.76 -1.85 26.01
CA LEU A 164 -1.30 -1.83 25.96
C LEU A 164 -0.74 -0.64 26.74
N LEU A 165 -1.36 0.54 26.70
CA LEU A 165 -0.93 1.71 27.47
C LEU A 165 -1.09 1.53 28.98
N GLU A 166 -2.11 0.79 29.42
CA GLU A 166 -2.36 0.52 30.84
C GLU A 166 -1.27 -0.35 31.49
N ARG A 167 -0.42 -1.01 30.69
CA ARG A 167 0.68 -1.83 31.17
C ARG A 167 1.74 -0.98 31.91
N GLU A 168 1.97 -1.33 33.18
CA GLU A 168 2.97 -0.65 34.02
C GLU A 168 4.40 -0.93 33.56
N ASP A 169 4.66 -2.09 32.96
CA ASP A 169 5.95 -2.57 32.49
C ASP A 169 6.35 -2.05 31.11
N LEU A 170 5.44 -1.34 30.43
CA LEU A 170 5.67 -0.86 29.07
C LEU A 170 6.68 0.31 29.06
N PRO A 171 7.77 0.22 28.26
CA PRO A 171 8.77 1.28 28.16
C PRO A 171 8.18 2.61 27.67
N GLU A 172 8.73 3.75 28.15
CA GLU A 172 8.20 5.09 27.82
C GLU A 172 8.15 5.36 26.31
N GLN A 173 9.12 4.83 25.55
CA GLN A 173 9.15 4.94 24.10
C GLN A 173 7.97 4.22 23.45
N ALA A 174 7.68 2.97 23.84
CA ALA A 174 6.52 2.24 23.35
C ALA A 174 5.20 2.95 23.74
N LYS A 175 5.12 3.50 24.96
CA LYS A 175 3.96 4.31 25.38
C LYS A 175 3.73 5.51 24.46
N ALA A 176 4.79 6.22 24.10
CA ALA A 176 4.71 7.35 23.18
C ALA A 176 4.26 6.92 21.78
N GLY A 177 4.81 5.82 21.25
CA GLY A 177 4.41 5.24 19.96
C GLY A 177 2.93 4.84 19.95
N ILE A 178 2.48 4.11 20.97
CA ILE A 178 1.09 3.66 21.11
C ILE A 178 0.13 4.86 21.27
N THR A 179 0.51 5.87 22.06
CA THR A 179 -0.29 7.10 22.22
C THR A 179 -0.46 7.81 20.89
N LYS A 180 0.61 7.94 20.10
CA LYS A 180 0.57 8.54 18.76
C LYS A 180 -0.30 7.72 17.80
N ALA A 181 -0.23 6.39 17.87
CA ALA A 181 -1.08 5.51 17.07
C ALA A 181 -2.57 5.72 17.39
N LEU A 182 -2.93 5.81 18.68
CA LEU A 182 -4.28 6.13 19.14
C LEU A 182 -4.77 7.50 18.65
N GLU A 183 -3.94 8.55 18.77
CA GLU A 183 -4.29 9.90 18.29
C GLU A 183 -4.51 9.92 16.77
N ASN A 184 -3.67 9.21 16.01
CA ASN A 184 -3.82 9.09 14.56
C ASN A 184 -5.08 8.31 14.19
N GLN A 185 -5.37 7.21 14.88
CA GLN A 185 -6.56 6.40 14.67
C GLN A 185 -7.84 7.21 14.96
N GLN A 186 -7.86 7.96 16.07
CA GLN A 186 -8.99 8.84 16.41
C GLN A 186 -9.21 9.91 15.34
N LYS A 187 -8.11 10.51 14.84
CA LYS A 187 -8.19 11.51 13.78
C LYS A 187 -8.71 10.92 12.46
N ALA A 188 -8.26 9.72 12.10
CA ALA A 188 -8.75 9.02 10.91
C ALA A 188 -10.25 8.73 11.01
N TYR A 189 -10.70 8.28 12.17
CA TYR A 189 -12.12 8.03 12.43
C TYR A 189 -12.97 9.33 12.41
N GLU A 190 -12.48 10.43 12.99
CA GLU A 190 -13.15 11.74 12.91
C GLU A 190 -13.29 12.22 11.46
N ASN A 191 -12.25 12.02 10.65
CA ASN A 191 -12.26 12.38 9.24
C ASN A 191 -13.24 11.50 8.44
N PHE A 192 -13.25 10.19 8.68
CA PHE A 192 -14.22 9.26 8.10
C PHE A 192 -15.67 9.66 8.40
N LEU A 193 -16.00 9.92 9.67
CA LEU A 193 -17.34 10.40 10.06
C LEU A 193 -17.70 11.73 9.39
N ALA A 194 -16.72 12.61 9.21
CA ALA A 194 -16.93 13.88 8.53
C ALA A 194 -17.13 13.73 7.01
N ALA A 195 -16.55 12.71 6.39
CA ALA A 195 -16.78 12.37 4.97
C ALA A 195 -18.18 11.78 4.80
N GLN A 196 -18.56 10.80 5.62
CA GLN A 196 -19.90 10.19 5.61
C GLN A 196 -21.01 11.23 5.84
N ALA A 197 -20.81 12.17 6.77
CA ALA A 197 -21.79 13.22 7.00
C ALA A 197 -21.94 14.20 5.82
N LYS A 198 -20.91 14.36 4.98
CA LYS A 198 -21.01 15.21 3.78
C LYS A 198 -21.76 14.52 2.65
N SER A 199 -21.53 13.22 2.43
CA SER A 199 -22.24 12.48 1.39
C SER A 199 -23.74 12.44 1.67
N GLU A 200 -24.15 12.29 2.95
CA GLU A 200 -25.57 12.35 3.33
C GLU A 200 -26.23 13.74 3.09
N ASP A 201 -25.47 14.83 3.20
CA ASP A 201 -25.98 16.19 2.99
C ASP A 201 -26.13 16.51 1.48
N GLU A 202 -25.24 16.00 0.62
CA GLU A 202 -25.29 16.21 -0.84
C GLU A 202 -26.48 15.49 -1.48
N ASP A 203 -26.80 14.26 -1.05
CA ASP A 203 -28.01 13.53 -1.45
C ASP A 203 -29.32 14.26 -1.08
N SER A 204 -29.30 15.08 -0.02
CA SER A 204 -30.48 15.82 0.43
C SER A 204 -30.71 17.12 -0.36
N GLU A 205 -29.68 17.73 -0.96
CA GLU A 205 -29.84 18.99 -1.71
C GLU A 205 -30.31 18.75 -3.17
N GLU A 206 -29.99 17.60 -3.79
CA GLU A 206 -30.48 17.28 -5.14
C GLU A 206 -31.98 16.93 -5.19
N ASN A 207 -32.55 16.41 -4.09
CA ASN A 207 -33.96 16.03 -4.08
C ASN A 207 -34.93 17.22 -3.85
N GLU A 208 -34.45 18.39 -3.40
CA GLU A 208 -35.30 19.58 -3.23
C GLU A 208 -35.45 20.44 -4.51
N GLU A 209 -34.62 20.24 -5.55
CA GLU A 209 -34.76 20.96 -6.83
C GLU A 209 -35.70 20.27 -7.84
N SER A 210 -36.09 19.01 -7.62
CA SER A 210 -36.96 18.26 -8.53
C SER A 210 -38.47 18.37 -8.23
N GLU A 211 -38.88 18.73 -7.01
CA GLU A 211 -40.32 18.83 -6.64
C GLU A 211 -40.98 20.21 -6.86
N ASN A 212 -40.31 21.19 -7.49
CA ASN A 212 -40.87 22.54 -7.65
C ASN A 212 -41.38 22.90 -9.06
N ASN A 213 -41.74 21.91 -9.89
CA ASN A 213 -42.25 22.16 -11.24
C ASN A 213 -43.55 21.42 -11.64
N GLU A 214 -44.36 20.99 -10.67
CA GLU A 214 -45.73 20.51 -10.93
C GLU A 214 -46.73 20.99 -9.87
N ASP A 215 -47.06 22.29 -9.81
CA ASP A 215 -48.46 22.76 -9.74
C ASP A 215 -48.54 24.29 -9.77
N ALA A 216 -48.66 24.85 -10.97
CA ALA A 216 -49.05 26.24 -11.17
C ALA A 216 -50.23 26.32 -12.16
N GLU A 217 -51.31 25.60 -11.86
CA GLU A 217 -52.63 25.98 -12.34
C GLU A 217 -53.59 26.25 -11.17
N ASN A 218 -53.98 27.53 -11.09
CA ASN A 218 -55.34 28.00 -10.80
C ASN A 218 -55.78 28.18 -9.33
N GLU A 219 -55.69 29.43 -8.85
CA GLU A 219 -56.86 30.10 -8.24
C GLU A 219 -56.67 31.64 -8.24
N GLU A 220 -57.46 32.35 -9.06
CA GLU A 220 -57.77 33.76 -8.85
C GLU A 220 -58.71 33.91 -7.64
N GLU A 221 -58.46 34.85 -6.71
CA GLU A 221 -59.47 35.85 -6.32
C GLU A 221 -58.87 36.98 -5.43
N SER A 222 -58.84 38.19 -6.00
CA SER A 222 -59.14 39.49 -5.39
C SER A 222 -58.77 39.77 -3.92
N THR A 223 -57.92 40.78 -3.68
CA THR A 223 -58.36 42.00 -2.97
C THR A 223 -57.39 43.16 -3.19
N GLU A 224 -57.96 44.20 -3.80
CA GLU A 224 -57.40 45.50 -4.10
C GLU A 224 -57.49 46.40 -2.85
N THR A 225 -56.40 46.71 -2.14
CA THR A 225 -56.31 47.94 -1.31
C THR A 225 -54.88 48.32 -0.89
N GLU A 226 -54.58 49.61 -1.09
CA GLU A 226 -53.51 50.46 -0.53
C GLU A 226 -52.10 50.38 -1.16
N SER A 227 -51.69 51.50 -1.77
CA SER A 227 -50.65 51.65 -2.79
C SER A 227 -49.70 52.84 -2.52
N ASP A 228 -49.43 53.19 -1.27
CA ASP A 228 -48.56 54.35 -0.96
C ASP A 228 -47.53 54.11 0.18
N GLU A 229 -47.28 52.85 0.58
CA GLU A 229 -46.32 52.51 1.66
C GLU A 229 -45.27 51.45 1.24
N VAL A 230 -45.05 51.24 -0.07
CA VAL A 230 -44.17 50.17 -0.60
C VAL A 230 -42.76 50.67 -1.00
N GLU A 231 -42.55 51.99 -1.08
CA GLU A 231 -41.25 52.56 -1.51
C GLU A 231 -40.19 52.58 -0.39
N ASP A 232 -40.59 52.61 0.89
CA ASP A 232 -39.64 52.58 2.02
C ASP A 232 -39.15 51.15 2.37
N GLU A 233 -39.97 50.11 2.13
CA GLU A 233 -39.57 48.71 2.41
C GLU A 233 -38.56 48.15 1.40
N GLN A 234 -38.58 48.61 0.13
CA GLN A 234 -37.57 48.21 -0.86
C GLN A 234 -36.17 48.76 -0.53
N SER A 235 -36.09 49.93 0.11
CA SER A 235 -34.81 50.52 0.53
C SER A 235 -34.17 49.74 1.68
N GLU A 236 -34.95 49.29 2.66
CA GLU A 236 -34.41 48.48 3.77
C GLU A 236 -34.01 47.06 3.35
N MET A 237 -34.69 46.47 2.35
CA MET A 237 -34.27 45.18 1.80
C MET A 237 -32.94 45.27 1.07
N ALA A 238 -32.71 46.32 0.27
CA ALA A 238 -31.46 46.50 -0.45
C ALA A 238 -30.24 46.61 0.50
N GLU A 239 -30.37 47.37 1.60
CA GLU A 239 -29.28 47.50 2.59
C GLU A 239 -29.02 46.18 3.34
N LYS A 240 -30.06 45.36 3.58
CA LYS A 240 -29.89 44.03 4.19
C LYS A 240 -29.21 43.04 3.25
N VAL A 241 -29.49 43.10 1.94
CA VAL A 241 -28.85 42.24 0.93
C VAL A 241 -27.38 42.60 0.78
N GLU A 242 -27.03 43.88 0.68
CA GLU A 242 -25.63 44.33 0.55
C GLU A 242 -24.78 43.90 1.78
N LYS A 243 -25.36 43.99 2.98
CA LYS A 243 -24.70 43.56 4.22
C LYS A 243 -24.62 42.04 4.39
N ALA A 244 -25.48 41.29 3.70
CA ALA A 244 -25.42 39.84 3.64
C ALA A 244 -24.34 39.38 2.65
N GLU A 245 -24.23 40.03 1.49
CA GLU A 245 -23.14 39.79 0.52
C GLU A 245 -21.77 40.08 1.12
N GLU A 246 -21.57 41.23 1.79
CA GLU A 246 -20.26 41.57 2.40
C GLU A 246 -19.82 40.51 3.44
N LYS A 247 -20.77 39.96 4.21
CA LYS A 247 -20.48 38.88 5.16
C LYS A 247 -20.23 37.53 4.48
N ALA A 248 -20.88 37.27 3.35
CA ALA A 248 -20.65 36.06 2.57
C ALA A 248 -19.25 36.11 1.92
N GLU A 249 -18.85 37.26 1.39
CA GLU A 249 -17.52 37.48 0.81
C GLU A 249 -16.42 37.36 1.88
N GLU A 250 -16.57 37.96 3.07
CA GLU A 250 -15.60 37.82 4.16
C GLU A 250 -15.45 36.36 4.64
N LYS A 251 -16.55 35.58 4.62
CA LYS A 251 -16.49 34.14 4.94
C LYS A 251 -15.78 33.35 3.86
N ARG A 252 -16.01 33.67 2.58
CA ARG A 252 -15.35 33.02 1.44
C ARG A 252 -13.85 33.28 1.44
N GLU A 253 -13.42 34.52 1.68
CA GLU A 253 -11.99 34.88 1.75
C GLU A 253 -11.27 34.14 2.89
N LYS A 254 -11.91 33.99 4.06
CA LYS A 254 -11.35 33.20 5.18
C LYS A 254 -11.33 31.70 4.90
N ALA A 255 -12.29 31.17 4.13
CA ALA A 255 -12.29 29.78 3.72
C ALA A 255 -11.15 29.51 2.72
N GLU A 256 -10.95 30.41 1.76
CA GLU A 256 -9.87 30.36 0.78
C GLU A 256 -8.49 30.45 1.44
N GLU A 257 -8.28 31.37 2.40
CA GLU A 257 -7.01 31.47 3.16
C GLU A 257 -6.71 30.19 3.96
N LYS A 258 -7.73 29.52 4.50
CA LYS A 258 -7.56 28.24 5.20
C LYS A 258 -7.20 27.11 4.24
N ARG A 259 -7.82 27.07 3.06
CA ARG A 259 -7.52 26.10 2.01
C ARG A 259 -6.09 26.26 1.50
N GLU A 260 -5.65 27.48 1.22
CA GLU A 260 -4.28 27.76 0.75
C GLU A 260 -3.22 27.33 1.78
N LYS A 261 -3.47 27.56 3.08
CA LYS A 261 -2.58 27.06 4.16
C LYS A 261 -2.57 25.55 4.30
N ALA A 262 -3.70 24.88 4.02
CA ALA A 262 -3.78 23.43 4.04
C ALA A 262 -3.00 22.83 2.85
N GLU A 263 -3.19 23.39 1.65
CA GLU A 263 -2.43 23.01 0.44
C GLU A 263 -0.92 23.24 0.63
N GLU A 264 -0.47 24.38 1.17
CA GLU A 264 0.96 24.62 1.43
C GLU A 264 1.55 23.62 2.44
N LYS A 265 0.77 23.21 3.44
CA LYS A 265 1.21 22.21 4.43
C LYS A 265 1.29 20.81 3.80
N ALA A 266 0.37 20.46 2.93
CA ALA A 266 0.37 19.20 2.18
C ALA A 266 1.57 19.14 1.21
N GLU A 267 1.82 20.21 0.46
CA GLU A 267 2.97 20.29 -0.47
C GLU A 267 4.31 20.13 0.25
N ARG A 268 4.50 20.79 1.41
CA ARG A 268 5.71 20.61 2.25
C ARG A 268 5.84 19.21 2.87
N ALA A 269 4.73 18.51 3.07
CA ALA A 269 4.77 17.14 3.57
C ALA A 269 5.20 16.18 2.45
N LEU A 270 4.65 16.36 1.25
CA LEU A 270 5.04 15.62 0.03
C LEU A 270 6.52 15.84 -0.32
N GLU A 271 7.01 17.09 -0.32
CA GLU A 271 8.42 17.41 -0.61
C GLU A 271 9.38 16.70 0.37
N LYS A 272 9.03 16.62 1.65
CA LYS A 272 9.83 15.89 2.66
C LYS A 272 9.77 14.38 2.51
N ALA A 273 8.64 13.85 2.05
CA ALA A 273 8.49 12.42 1.78
C ALA A 273 9.36 12.04 0.56
N GLU A 274 9.30 12.84 -0.51
CA GLU A 274 10.11 12.67 -1.71
C GLU A 274 11.63 12.75 -1.41
N GLU A 275 12.06 13.74 -0.62
CA GLU A 275 13.49 13.86 -0.20
C GLU A 275 13.97 12.63 0.60
N LYS A 276 13.11 12.07 1.47
CA LYS A 276 13.44 10.84 2.22
C LYS A 276 13.52 9.63 1.30
N ALA A 277 12.60 9.49 0.35
CA ALA A 277 12.58 8.40 -0.62
C ALA A 277 13.82 8.45 -1.52
N GLU A 278 14.18 9.62 -2.04
CA GLU A 278 15.39 9.81 -2.86
C GLU A 278 16.65 9.44 -2.09
N LYS A 279 16.77 9.85 -0.82
CA LYS A 279 17.91 9.51 0.03
C LYS A 279 18.01 8.02 0.36
N GLN A 280 16.88 7.33 0.50
CA GLN A 280 16.87 5.87 0.69
C GLN A 280 17.28 5.15 -0.60
N GLN A 281 16.79 5.60 -1.75
CA GLN A 281 17.16 5.06 -3.05
C GLN A 281 18.67 5.26 -3.32
N GLU A 282 19.23 6.45 -3.06
CA GLU A 282 20.66 6.73 -3.24
C GLU A 282 21.53 5.78 -2.39
N LYS A 283 21.15 5.54 -1.14
CA LYS A 283 21.84 4.57 -0.26
C LYS A 283 21.75 3.13 -0.77
N ALA A 284 20.59 2.74 -1.33
CA ALA A 284 20.41 1.41 -1.90
C ALA A 284 21.26 1.22 -3.16
N GLU A 285 21.29 2.22 -4.04
CA GLU A 285 22.14 2.25 -5.24
C GLU A 285 23.63 2.21 -4.88
N GLU A 286 24.08 2.98 -3.89
CA GLU A 286 25.47 2.96 -3.42
C GLU A 286 25.88 1.57 -2.86
N LYS A 287 25.00 0.93 -2.07
CA LYS A 287 25.24 -0.43 -1.58
C LYS A 287 25.30 -1.45 -2.73
N ALA A 288 24.44 -1.31 -3.74
CA ALA A 288 24.44 -2.18 -4.91
C ALA A 288 25.72 -2.00 -5.76
N GLU A 289 26.16 -0.76 -5.95
CA GLU A 289 27.39 -0.44 -6.68
C GLU A 289 28.62 -1.02 -5.96
N ARG A 290 28.73 -0.87 -4.63
CA ARG A 290 29.83 -1.46 -3.84
C ARG A 290 29.84 -2.99 -3.93
N LYS A 291 28.68 -3.66 -3.92
CA LYS A 291 28.60 -5.12 -4.10
C LYS A 291 29.07 -5.54 -5.49
N ARG A 292 28.69 -4.78 -6.52
CA ARG A 292 29.12 -5.02 -7.90
C ARG A 292 30.62 -4.81 -8.09
N GLU A 293 31.21 -3.76 -7.53
CA GLU A 293 32.65 -3.50 -7.59
C GLU A 293 33.45 -4.65 -6.94
N LYS A 294 33.03 -5.12 -5.76
CA LYS A 294 33.64 -6.30 -5.09
C LYS A 294 33.52 -7.57 -5.94
N ALA A 295 32.40 -7.78 -6.63
CA ALA A 295 32.21 -8.93 -7.52
C ALA A 295 33.11 -8.85 -8.77
N GLU A 296 33.22 -7.67 -9.38
CA GLU A 296 34.11 -7.43 -10.51
C GLU A 296 35.59 -7.63 -10.11
N GLU A 297 36.02 -7.15 -8.94
CA GLU A 297 37.38 -7.38 -8.42
C GLU A 297 37.68 -8.87 -8.19
N LYS A 298 36.72 -9.62 -7.63
CA LYS A 298 36.85 -11.09 -7.47
C LYS A 298 36.99 -11.79 -8.82
N TYR A 299 36.22 -11.35 -9.83
CA TYR A 299 36.27 -11.90 -11.18
C TYR A 299 37.61 -11.62 -11.87
N GLU A 300 38.13 -10.39 -11.80
CA GLU A 300 39.44 -10.03 -12.34
C GLU A 300 40.57 -10.85 -11.71
N LYS A 301 40.56 -11.03 -10.38
CA LYS A 301 41.55 -11.89 -9.67
C LYS A 301 41.48 -13.35 -10.15
N LYS A 302 40.29 -13.89 -10.43
CA LYS A 302 40.14 -15.26 -10.99
C LYS A 302 40.72 -15.33 -12.40
N GLN A 303 40.44 -14.35 -13.26
CA GLN A 303 40.99 -14.28 -14.62
C GLN A 303 42.54 -14.19 -14.61
N GLU A 304 43.12 -13.35 -13.75
CA GLU A 304 44.58 -13.20 -13.64
C GLU A 304 45.25 -14.52 -13.20
N LYS A 305 44.63 -15.27 -12.28
CA LYS A 305 45.12 -16.60 -11.87
C LYS A 305 45.10 -17.61 -13.03
N ILE A 306 44.03 -17.60 -13.83
CA ILE A 306 43.89 -18.47 -15.01
C ILE A 306 44.97 -18.14 -16.05
N GLU A 307 45.19 -16.85 -16.34
CA GLU A 307 46.19 -16.39 -17.30
C GLU A 307 47.62 -16.79 -16.86
N LYS A 308 47.96 -16.57 -15.58
CA LYS A 308 49.24 -17.02 -15.00
C LYS A 308 49.43 -18.54 -15.07
N ALA A 309 48.35 -19.32 -14.89
CA ALA A 309 48.41 -20.77 -15.00
C ALA A 309 48.65 -21.23 -16.45
N LEU A 310 48.00 -20.58 -17.42
CA LEU A 310 48.19 -20.84 -18.85
C LEU A 310 49.60 -20.47 -19.32
N GLU A 311 50.14 -19.33 -18.86
CA GLU A 311 51.50 -18.90 -19.17
C GLU A 311 52.53 -19.92 -18.68
N LYS A 312 52.42 -20.37 -17.41
CA LYS A 312 53.28 -21.42 -16.85
C LYS A 312 53.17 -22.75 -17.62
N LYS A 313 51.98 -23.13 -18.10
CA LYS A 313 51.80 -24.32 -18.93
C LYS A 313 52.52 -24.16 -20.28
N ARG A 314 52.46 -22.98 -20.88
CA ARG A 314 53.14 -22.66 -22.15
C ARG A 314 54.67 -22.69 -22.01
N GLU A 315 55.23 -22.10 -20.96
CA GLU A 315 56.68 -22.14 -20.69
C GLU A 315 57.19 -23.58 -20.51
N LYS A 316 56.43 -24.42 -19.78
CA LYS A 316 56.78 -25.85 -19.61
C LYS A 316 56.75 -26.61 -20.94
N ALA A 317 55.79 -26.31 -21.81
CA ALA A 317 55.69 -26.93 -23.13
C ALA A 317 56.87 -26.52 -24.04
N GLU A 318 57.25 -25.24 -24.02
CA GLU A 318 58.38 -24.74 -24.82
C GLU A 318 59.73 -25.34 -24.37
N ASN A 319 59.94 -25.50 -23.05
CA ASN A 319 61.15 -26.13 -22.52
C ASN A 319 61.25 -27.62 -22.85
N LYS A 320 60.13 -28.36 -22.87
CA LYS A 320 60.13 -29.79 -23.27
C LYS A 320 60.46 -29.99 -24.76
N GLY A 321 60.13 -29.03 -25.62
CA GLY A 321 60.38 -29.12 -27.07
C GLY A 321 61.85 -29.01 -27.50
N ARG A 322 62.76 -28.52 -26.63
CA ARG A 322 64.18 -28.34 -26.97
C ARG A 322 65.10 -29.51 -26.56
N GLY A 323 64.61 -30.49 -25.79
CA GLY A 323 65.43 -31.57 -25.24
C GLY A 323 65.46 -32.87 -26.05
N ASN A 324 64.50 -33.12 -26.94
CA ASN A 324 64.32 -34.45 -27.54
C ASN A 324 64.81 -34.52 -29.00
N LYS A 325 66.10 -34.26 -29.20
CA LYS A 325 66.77 -34.52 -30.49
C LYS A 325 67.98 -35.42 -30.25
N GLY A 326 67.69 -36.70 -30.05
CA GLY A 326 68.67 -37.77 -30.06
C GLY A 326 68.53 -38.67 -28.86
N GLU A 327 67.73 -39.72 -29.00
CA GLU A 327 68.24 -41.09 -28.94
C GLU A 327 67.15 -42.03 -29.44
N ASP A 328 67.55 -42.85 -30.42
CA ASP A 328 66.83 -43.99 -30.94
C ASP A 328 66.38 -44.94 -29.82
N ASP A 329 65.29 -45.67 -30.03
CA ASP A 329 65.31 -47.13 -30.20
C ASP A 329 64.01 -47.80 -29.71
N GLN A 330 63.78 -48.96 -30.28
CA GLN A 330 62.54 -49.73 -30.49
C GLN A 330 61.81 -50.27 -29.24
N GLY A 331 60.55 -50.66 -29.47
CA GLY A 331 59.81 -51.66 -28.70
C GLY A 331 58.49 -51.09 -28.17
N GLU A 332 57.36 -51.30 -28.85
CA GLU A 332 56.47 -52.48 -28.77
C GLU A 332 55.66 -52.58 -27.47
N ASP A 333 54.40 -52.95 -27.70
CA ASP A 333 53.38 -53.52 -26.82
C ASP A 333 52.58 -52.64 -25.85
N GLU A 334 51.33 -52.41 -26.28
CA GLU A 334 50.12 -52.92 -25.63
C GLU A 334 50.06 -52.82 -24.10
N ASN A 335 49.18 -51.94 -23.61
CA ASN A 335 48.13 -52.35 -22.68
C ASN A 335 46.99 -51.33 -22.68
N GLU A 336 45.83 -51.84 -23.09
CA GLU A 336 44.51 -51.45 -22.62
C GLU A 336 44.45 -51.65 -21.10
N ASP A 337 43.84 -50.70 -20.39
CA ASP A 337 43.10 -50.84 -19.12
C ASP A 337 42.86 -49.40 -18.62
N ASP A 338 41.65 -48.88 -18.78
CA ASP A 338 40.62 -48.88 -17.73
C ASP A 338 41.14 -48.25 -16.43
N GLU A 339 40.66 -47.05 -16.12
CA GLU A 339 40.02 -46.80 -14.82
C GLU A 339 39.29 -45.45 -14.83
N ASP A 340 38.01 -45.55 -14.48
CA ASP A 340 37.05 -44.48 -14.21
C ASP A 340 37.63 -43.44 -13.23
N GLU A 341 37.85 -42.21 -13.71
CA GLU A 341 38.08 -41.06 -12.83
C GLU A 341 36.71 -40.46 -12.47
N GLN A 342 36.02 -41.15 -11.55
CA GLN A 342 34.86 -40.61 -10.85
C GLN A 342 35.31 -39.49 -9.92
N GLY A 343 34.73 -38.31 -10.14
CA GLY A 343 34.15 -37.46 -9.10
C GLY A 343 35.09 -36.84 -8.09
N GLU A 344 35.28 -35.52 -8.20
CA GLU A 344 35.17 -34.60 -7.07
C GLU A 344 34.52 -33.32 -7.63
N ASP A 345 33.18 -33.31 -7.66
CA ASP A 345 32.43 -32.05 -7.64
C ASP A 345 32.74 -31.43 -6.27
N GLU A 346 33.73 -30.54 -6.24
CA GLU A 346 34.01 -29.69 -5.09
C GLU A 346 32.77 -28.83 -4.87
N ASP A 347 31.93 -29.27 -3.93
CA ASP A 347 30.92 -28.43 -3.29
C ASP A 347 31.63 -27.15 -2.81
N ASP A 348 31.50 -26.08 -3.61
CA ASP A 348 31.69 -24.69 -3.19
C ASP A 348 30.71 -24.46 -2.04
N GLN A 349 31.14 -24.83 -0.83
CA GLN A 349 30.57 -24.34 0.41
C GLN A 349 30.83 -22.83 0.40
N ASP A 350 29.83 -22.09 -0.07
CA ASP A 350 29.62 -20.70 0.26
C ASP A 350 29.52 -20.61 1.80
N GLU A 351 30.68 -20.58 2.45
CA GLU A 351 30.85 -19.98 3.77
C GLU A 351 30.59 -18.48 3.60
N ASP A 352 29.31 -18.11 3.54
CA ASP A 352 28.84 -16.81 3.97
C ASP A 352 29.12 -16.73 5.48
N GLN A 353 30.39 -16.46 5.80
CA GLN A 353 30.75 -15.92 7.10
C GLN A 353 30.13 -14.52 7.14
N ASP A 354 29.03 -14.43 7.88
CA ASP A 354 28.53 -13.20 8.47
C ASP A 354 29.68 -12.50 9.20
N GLU A 355 30.40 -11.65 8.46
CA GLU A 355 31.18 -10.56 9.03
C GLU A 355 30.18 -9.48 9.49
N GLU A 356 29.47 -9.78 10.59
CA GLU A 356 28.94 -8.72 11.45
C GLU A 356 30.13 -7.95 12.01
N SER A 357 30.52 -6.95 11.23
CA SER A 357 31.48 -5.95 11.64
C SER A 357 30.73 -4.96 12.51
N ASP A 358 30.99 -5.05 13.82
CA ASP A 358 30.86 -3.99 14.81
C ASP A 358 31.41 -2.67 14.24
N GLU A 359 30.55 -1.87 13.58
CA GLU A 359 30.77 -0.45 13.32
C GLU A 359 29.77 0.38 14.15
N ASN A 360 29.89 0.25 15.47
CA ASN A 360 29.47 1.30 16.40
C ASN A 360 30.71 2.13 16.78
N GLU A 361 31.24 2.89 15.82
CA GLU A 361 32.19 3.97 16.11
C GLU A 361 31.41 5.20 16.59
N ASP A 362 31.49 5.42 17.90
CA ASP A 362 31.61 6.71 18.58
C ASP A 362 31.31 7.98 17.74
N GLU A 363 30.04 8.40 17.72
CA GLU A 363 29.69 9.81 17.49
C GLU A 363 29.47 10.50 18.85
N GLN A 364 30.56 10.62 19.62
CA GLN A 364 30.66 11.63 20.68
C GLN A 364 31.21 12.93 20.06
N GLY A 365 30.31 13.82 19.66
CA GLY A 365 30.60 15.24 19.40
C GLY A 365 29.57 16.07 20.17
N GLU A 366 29.92 16.59 21.34
CA GLU A 366 30.35 17.99 21.51
C GLU A 366 29.23 18.98 21.17
N ASP A 367 28.43 19.33 22.18
CA ASP A 367 27.82 20.66 22.27
C ASP A 367 28.05 21.22 23.67
N ASP A 368 28.78 22.34 23.70
CA ASP A 368 29.16 23.20 24.82
C ASP A 368 28.55 24.59 24.58
#